data_AF-A0A945MP00-F1
#
_entry.id   AF-A0A945MP00-F1
#
_cell.length_a   1.000
_cell.length_b   1.000
_cell.length_c   1.000
_cell.angle_alpha   90.00
_cell.angle_beta   90.00
_cell.angle_gamma   90.00
#
_symmetry.space_group_name_H-M   'P 1'
#
loop_
_entity.id
_entity.type
_entity.pdbx_description
1 polymer ?
#
loop_
_entity_poly.entity_id
_entity_poly.type
_entity_poly.pdbx_seq_one_letter_code
_entity_poly.pdbx_strand_id
1 'polypeptide(L)'
;MPFLTAIIQLNNKNVYFVIPPSEGVRSNKWKYIRYFTQDPLYEELFDLEADPDETQNMCQNPAYAKDLDRLRLRCDQLLAEARGA
;
A
#
# COMPACT_ATOMS: atom_id res chain seq x y z
N MET A 1 15.94 -14.81 40.85
CA MET A 1 15.37 -15.26 39.57
C MET A 1 15.28 -14.06 38.61
N PRO A 2 16.35 -13.68 37.90
CA PRO A 2 16.24 -12.65 36.88
C PRO A 2 16.14 -13.28 35.48
N PHE A 3 15.06 -12.89 34.81
CA PHE A 3 14.85 -12.71 33.37
C PHE A 3 15.97 -13.18 32.43
N LEU A 4 15.64 -14.21 31.63
CA LEU A 4 16.39 -14.61 30.45
C LEU A 4 15.94 -13.72 29.26
N THR A 5 16.59 -12.56 29.07
CA THR A 5 16.49 -11.82 27.81
C THR A 5 17.51 -12.43 26.85
N ALA A 6 17.05 -13.25 25.92
CA ALA A 6 17.89 -13.85 24.90
C ALA A 6 18.47 -12.78 23.98
N ILE A 7 19.78 -12.60 24.03
CA ILE A 7 20.58 -11.92 23.03
C ILE A 7 20.56 -12.80 21.77
N ILE A 8 19.92 -12.34 20.70
CA ILE A 8 20.13 -12.87 19.35
C ILE A 8 20.87 -11.79 18.56
N GLN A 9 22.19 -12.00 18.43
CA GLN A 9 23.10 -11.58 17.37
C GLN A 9 22.73 -10.30 16.58
N LEU A 10 23.25 -9.15 17.02
CA LEU A 10 23.33 -7.95 16.20
C LEU A 10 24.44 -8.11 15.14
N ASN A 11 24.11 -8.77 14.03
CA ASN A 11 24.94 -8.76 12.83
C ASN A 11 24.69 -7.47 12.05
N ASN A 12 25.57 -6.47 12.23
CA ASN A 12 25.87 -5.36 11.32
C ASN A 12 24.90 -5.13 10.14
N LYS A 13 23.74 -4.51 10.39
CA LYS A 13 23.03 -3.74 9.36
C LYS A 13 22.44 -2.51 10.04
N ASN A 14 22.91 -1.33 9.64
CA ASN A 14 22.14 -0.11 9.81
C ASN A 14 20.82 -0.32 9.06
N VAL A 15 19.78 -0.75 9.78
CA VAL A 15 18.47 -1.01 9.18
C VAL A 15 17.78 0.33 9.02
N TYR A 16 18.12 1.05 7.95
CA TYR A 16 17.26 2.13 7.50
C TYR A 16 15.92 1.50 7.11
N PHE A 17 14.84 1.91 7.78
CA PHE A 17 13.49 1.51 7.42
C PHE A 17 13.16 2.18 6.08
N VAL A 18 13.49 1.50 4.98
CA VAL A 18 13.22 2.00 3.63
C VAL A 18 11.71 1.92 3.42
N ILE A 19 11.06 3.07 3.25
CA ILE A 19 9.66 3.14 2.85
C ILE A 19 9.54 2.40 1.51
N PRO A 20 8.74 1.33 1.41
CA PRO A 20 8.66 0.56 0.17
C PRO A 20 8.15 1.46 -0.97
N PRO A 21 8.73 1.36 -2.17
CA PRO A 21 8.21 2.07 -3.33
C PRO A 21 6.73 1.75 -3.56
N SER A 22 5.97 2.77 -3.87
CA SER A 22 4.53 2.66 -4.08
C SER A 22 4.07 3.54 -5.23
N GLU A 23 2.96 3.14 -5.83
CA GLU A 23 2.26 3.89 -6.87
C GLU A 23 0.75 3.79 -6.63
N GLY A 24 -0.01 4.77 -7.12
CA GLY A 24 -1.42 4.86 -6.76
C GLY A 24 -2.18 5.98 -7.46
N VAL A 25 -3.46 6.08 -7.13
CA VAL A 25 -4.38 7.11 -7.62
C VAL A 25 -5.04 7.77 -6.43
N ARG A 26 -5.08 9.10 -6.42
CA ARG A 26 -5.83 9.88 -5.44
C ARG A 26 -6.82 10.80 -6.15
N SER A 27 -8.06 10.78 -5.68
CA SER A 27 -9.15 11.69 -6.07
C SER A 27 -9.82 12.25 -4.81
N ASN A 28 -10.95 12.95 -4.97
CA ASN A 28 -11.72 13.46 -3.83
C ASN A 28 -12.35 12.32 -3.00
N LYS A 29 -12.91 11.30 -3.67
CA LYS A 29 -13.59 10.17 -3.02
C LYS A 29 -12.68 8.97 -2.77
N TRP A 30 -11.68 8.76 -3.61
CA TRP A 30 -10.90 7.52 -3.59
C TRP A 30 -9.42 7.76 -3.38
N LYS A 31 -8.81 6.89 -2.59
CA LYS A 31 -7.37 6.65 -2.59
C LYS A 31 -7.09 5.17 -2.82
N TYR A 32 -6.26 4.89 -3.80
CA TYR A 32 -5.74 3.55 -4.09
C TYR A 32 -4.22 3.62 -4.14
N ILE A 33 -3.56 2.66 -3.52
CA ILE A 33 -2.09 2.54 -3.50
C ILE A 33 -1.69 1.06 -3.56
N ARG A 34 -0.62 0.76 -4.30
CA ARG A 34 0.01 -0.55 -4.36
C ARG A 34 1.51 -0.45 -4.17
N TYR A 35 2.07 -1.42 -3.45
CA TYR A 35 3.50 -1.52 -3.20
C TYR A 35 4.08 -2.57 -4.15
N PHE A 36 4.36 -2.15 -5.39
CA PHE A 36 4.65 -3.03 -6.53
C PHE A 36 5.94 -3.86 -6.39
N THR A 37 6.79 -3.55 -5.42
CA THR A 37 7.99 -4.35 -5.12
C THR A 37 7.76 -5.44 -4.08
N GLN A 38 6.57 -5.52 -3.48
CA GLN A 38 6.25 -6.56 -2.50
C GLN A 38 5.75 -7.84 -3.19
N ASP A 39 6.09 -8.98 -2.59
CA ASP A 39 5.60 -10.30 -2.99
C ASP A 39 5.11 -11.06 -1.72
N PRO A 40 3.80 -11.30 -1.56
CA PRO A 40 2.73 -10.96 -2.49
C PRO A 40 2.50 -9.44 -2.61
N LEU A 41 1.88 -9.02 -3.72
CA LEU A 41 1.49 -7.63 -3.94
C LEU A 41 0.60 -7.14 -2.80
N TYR A 42 1.01 -6.06 -2.14
CA TYR A 42 0.22 -5.40 -1.11
C TYR A 42 -0.49 -4.17 -1.69
N GLU A 43 -1.79 -4.07 -1.42
CA GLU A 43 -2.68 -3.02 -1.94
C GLU A 43 -3.54 -2.45 -0.82
N GLU A 44 -3.85 -1.16 -0.92
CA GLU A 44 -4.78 -0.47 -0.04
C GLU A 44 -5.78 0.36 -0.86
N LEU A 45 -7.05 0.32 -0.44
CA LEU A 45 -8.15 1.08 -1.02
C LEU A 45 -8.95 1.75 0.09
N PHE A 46 -9.13 3.07 -0.01
CA PHE A 46 -9.92 3.86 0.94
C PHE A 46 -10.99 4.68 0.20
N ASP A 47 -12.22 4.64 0.73
CA ASP A 47 -13.30 5.58 0.40
C ASP A 47 -13.20 6.78 1.33
N LEU A 48 -12.59 7.86 0.87
CA LEU A 48 -12.30 9.08 1.64
C LEU A 48 -13.57 9.86 2.02
N GLU A 49 -14.72 9.59 1.40
CA GLU A 49 -15.99 10.16 1.85
C GLU A 49 -16.52 9.44 3.09
N ALA A 50 -16.33 8.12 3.16
CA ALA A 50 -16.80 7.29 4.27
C ALA A 50 -15.75 7.16 5.41
N ASP A 51 -14.47 7.22 5.07
CA ASP A 51 -13.32 7.03 5.96
C ASP A 51 -12.21 8.05 5.62
N PRO A 52 -12.39 9.34 5.98
CA PRO A 52 -11.42 10.40 5.69
C PRO A 52 -10.05 10.18 6.36
N ASP A 53 -10.02 9.42 7.45
CA ASP A 53 -8.84 9.13 8.25
C ASP A 53 -8.12 7.84 7.79
N GLU A 54 -8.58 7.21 6.71
CA GLU A 54 -7.93 6.05 6.06
C GLU A 54 -7.68 4.87 7.03
N THR A 55 -8.63 4.62 7.92
CA THR A 55 -8.51 3.60 8.97
C THR A 55 -8.87 2.20 8.51
N GLN A 56 -9.58 2.05 7.39
CA GLN A 56 -10.11 0.78 6.91
C GLN A 56 -9.72 0.50 5.45
N ASN A 57 -8.83 -0.48 5.25
CA ASN A 57 -8.48 -0.95 3.91
C ASN A 57 -9.60 -1.82 3.31
N MET A 58 -10.17 -1.38 2.19
CA MET A 58 -11.30 -2.02 1.50
C MET A 58 -10.89 -3.03 0.41
N CYS A 59 -9.61 -3.30 0.18
CA CYS A 59 -9.16 -4.19 -0.90
C CYS A 59 -9.74 -5.61 -0.83
N GLN A 60 -10.07 -6.11 0.36
CA GLN A 60 -10.66 -7.44 0.57
C GLN A 60 -12.19 -7.42 0.63
N ASN A 61 -12.81 -6.25 0.55
CA ASN A 61 -14.26 -6.12 0.64
C ASN A 61 -14.90 -6.31 -0.75
N PRO A 62 -15.73 -7.35 -0.97
CA PRO A 62 -16.31 -7.63 -2.28
C PRO A 62 -17.23 -6.52 -2.79
N ALA A 63 -17.80 -5.69 -1.90
CA ALA A 63 -18.60 -4.54 -2.30
C ALA A 63 -17.80 -3.49 -3.08
N TYR A 64 -16.48 -3.42 -2.86
CA TYR A 64 -15.57 -2.45 -3.48
C TYR A 64 -14.77 -3.03 -4.66
N ALA A 65 -14.98 -4.30 -5.03
CA ALA A 65 -14.19 -4.97 -6.06
C ALA A 65 -14.20 -4.24 -7.42
N LYS A 66 -15.37 -3.70 -7.83
CA LYS A 66 -15.49 -2.93 -9.07
C LYS A 66 -14.71 -1.62 -9.04
N ASP A 67 -14.71 -0.93 -7.90
CA ASP A 67 -13.95 0.30 -7.73
C ASP A 67 -12.45 0.03 -7.67
N LEU A 68 -12.05 -1.06 -7.01
CA LEU A 68 -10.66 -1.51 -6.97
C LEU A 68 -10.12 -1.77 -8.38
N ASP A 69 -10.84 -2.53 -9.21
CA ASP A 69 -10.42 -2.83 -10.58
C ASP A 69 -10.37 -1.57 -11.46
N ARG A 70 -11.34 -0.66 -11.30
CA ARG A 70 -11.35 0.64 -11.98
C ARG A 70 -10.13 1.49 -11.61
N LEU A 71 -9.74 1.50 -10.33
CA LEU A 71 -8.62 2.29 -9.82
C LEU A 71 -7.26 1.68 -10.18
N ARG A 72 -7.15 0.34 -10.21
CA ARG A 72 -6.00 -0.37 -10.78
C ARG A 72 -5.75 0.04 -12.23
N LEU A 73 -6.78 -0.04 -13.07
CA LEU A 73 -6.70 0.36 -14.47
C LEU A 73 -6.31 1.83 -14.61
N ARG A 74 -6.91 2.72 -13.79
CA ARG A 74 -6.56 4.15 -13.84
C ARG A 74 -5.11 4.41 -13.42
N CYS A 75 -4.59 3.65 -12.46
CA CYS A 75 -3.19 3.72 -12.05
C CYS A 75 -2.26 3.37 -13.21
N ASP A 76 -2.53 2.25 -13.89
CA ASP A 76 -1.73 1.81 -15.04
C ASP A 76 -1.73 2.83 -16.18
N GLN A 77 -2.88 3.44 -16.48
CA GLN A 77 -3.01 4.52 -17.47
C GLN A 77 -2.15 5.73 -17.10
N LEU A 78 -2.27 6.23 -15.86
CA LEU A 78 -1.50 7.38 -15.39
C LEU A 78 0.01 7.12 -15.39
N LEU A 79 0.42 5.90 -15.07
CA LEU A 79 1.83 5.50 -15.12
C LEU A 79 2.35 5.45 -16.55
N ALA A 80 1.57 4.96 -17.50
CA ALA A 80 1.93 4.98 -18.91
C ALA A 80 2.06 6.43 -19.44
N GLU A 81 1.08 7.28 -19.12
CA GLU A 81 1.10 8.72 -19.43
C GLU A 81 2.36 9.39 -18.84
N ALA A 82 2.67 9.14 -17.57
CA ALA A 82 3.81 9.77 -16.88
C ALA A 82 5.17 9.26 -17.37
N ARG A 83 5.25 8.02 -17.87
CA ARG A 83 6.48 7.40 -18.39
C ARG A 83 6.72 7.73 -19.87
N GLY A 84 5.84 8.49 -20.51
CA GLY A 84 5.99 8.94 -21.90
C GLY A 84 5.75 7.84 -22.93
N ALA A 85 4.79 6.96 -22.67
CA ALA A 85 4.28 6.03 -23.68
C ALA A 85 3.67 6.76 -24.89
#